data_AF-A0A6M3LD60-F1
#
_entry.id   AF-A0A6M3LD60-F1
#
_cell.length_a   1.000
_cell.length_b   1.000
_cell.length_c   1.000
_cell.angle_alpha   90.00
_cell.angle_beta   90.00
_cell.angle_gamma   90.00
#
_symmetry.space_group_name_H-M   'P 1'
#
loop_
_entity.id
_entity.type
_entity.pdbx_description
1 polymer ?
#
loop_
_entity_poly.entity_id
_entity_poly.type
_entity_poly.pdbx_seq_one_letter_code
_entity_poly.pdbx_strand_id
1 'polypeptide(L)' 'MGEWVIRFRVISPSDYLTPLLYIPTERTIVEADTADEAWEKWVTDPYAAPRDWYRKEEIFAA' A
#
# COMPACT_ATOMS: atom_id res chain seq x y z
N MET A 1 -6.94 3.98 -19.16
CA MET A 1 -5.93 4.47 -18.18
C MET A 1 -6.61 5.30 -17.12
N GLY A 2 -6.52 4.84 -15.87
CA GLY A 2 -7.02 5.55 -14.68
C GLY A 2 -5.97 5.56 -13.57
N GLU A 3 -6.15 6.45 -12.60
CA GLU A 3 -5.33 6.52 -11.40
C GLU A 3 -6.02 5.75 -10.27
N TRP A 4 -5.24 4.96 -9.53
CA TRP A 4 -5.71 4.18 -8.39
C TRP A 4 -4.96 4.61 -7.14
N VAL A 5 -5.69 4.88 -6.07
CA VAL A 5 -5.12 5.18 -4.76
C VAL A 5 -5.06 3.87 -3.96
N ILE A 6 -3.86 3.56 -3.49
CA ILE A 6 -3.62 2.41 -2.60
C ILE A 6 -3.32 2.95 -1.22
N ARG A 7 -4.12 2.56 -0.23
CA ARG A 7 -3.90 2.85 1.20
C ARG A 7 -3.30 1.65 1.89
N PHE A 8 -2.22 1.88 2.61
CA PHE A 8 -1.48 0.84 3.32
C PHE A 8 -0.90 1.38 4.63
N ARG A 9 -0.47 0.47 5.51
CA ARG A 9 0.32 0.82 6.70
C ARG A 9 1.67 0.13 6.64
N VAL A 10 2.72 0.84 7.03
CA VAL A 10 4.06 0.28 7.23
C VAL A 10 4.15 -0.21 8.67
N ILE A 11 4.13 -1.53 8.84
CA ILE A 11 4.32 -2.26 10.08
C ILE A 11 5.81 -2.63 10.17
N SER A 12 6.60 -1.75 10.78
CA SER A 12 7.99 -2.09 11.08
C SER A 12 8.06 -3.20 12.15
N PRO A 13 9.18 -3.93 12.27
CA PRO A 13 9.33 -4.93 13.33
C PRO A 13 9.16 -4.37 14.74
N SER A 14 9.49 -3.09 14.95
CA SER A 14 9.24 -2.37 16.21
C SER A 14 7.76 -2.09 16.48
N ASP A 15 6.91 -2.09 15.46
CA ASP A 15 5.50 -1.76 15.54
C ASP A 15 4.57 -2.98 15.61
N TYR A 16 5.09 -4.20 15.64
CA TYR A 16 4.26 -5.42 15.70
C TYR A 16 3.33 -5.49 16.93
N LEU A 17 3.70 -4.81 18.02
CA LEU A 17 2.88 -4.72 19.25
C LEU A 17 2.09 -3.40 19.32
N THR A 18 2.32 -2.47 18.39
CA THR A 18 1.62 -1.19 18.34
C THR A 18 0.21 -1.43 17.77
N PRO A 19 -0.87 -1.03 18.48
CA PRO A 19 -2.22 -1.16 17.94
C PRO A 19 -2.33 -0.41 16.60
N LEU A 20 -2.97 -1.02 15.60
CA LEU A 20 -3.04 -0.48 14.24
C LEU A 20 -3.46 0.99 14.20
N LEU A 21 -4.39 1.41 15.05
CA LEU A 21 -4.90 2.79 15.12
C LEU A 21 -3.81 3.86 15.35
N TYR A 22 -2.66 3.48 15.92
CA TYR A 22 -1.53 4.38 16.16
C TYR A 22 -0.50 4.35 15.03
N ILE A 23 -0.58 3.38 14.11
CA ILE A 23 0.28 3.30 12.94
C ILE A 23 -0.35 4.14 11.83
N PRO A 24 0.33 5.16 11.29
CA PRO A 24 -0.25 6.03 10.27
C PRO A 24 -0.57 5.25 8.99
N THR A 25 -1.67 5.63 8.35
CA THR A 25 -2.02 5.15 7.01
C THR A 25 -1.30 6.01 5.98
N GLU A 26 -0.53 5.36 5.12
CA GLU A 26 0.09 5.96 3.95
C GLU A 26 -0.78 5.75 2.71
N ARG A 27 -0.54 6.59 1.70
CA ARG A 27 -1.20 6.48 0.39
C ARG A 27 -0.20 6.63 -0.73
N THR A 28 -0.40 5.87 -1.79
CA THR A 28 0.28 6.09 -3.07
C THR A 28 -0.72 6.10 -4.22
N ILE A 29 -0.32 6.69 -5.35
CA ILE A 29 -1.10 6.71 -6.58
C ILE A 29 -0.36 5.85 -7.62
N VAL A 30 -1.10 4.98 -8.29
CA VAL A 30 -0.59 4.08 -9.32
C VAL A 30 -1.45 4.19 -10.57
N GLU A 31 -0.80 4.39 -11.72
CA GLU A 31 -1.47 4.41 -13.03
C GLU A 31 -1.69 2.98 -13.54
N ALA A 32 -2.97 2.60 -13.71
CA ALA A 32 -3.37 1.29 -14.22
C ALA A 32 -4.78 1.32 -14.83
N ASP A 33 -5.11 0.33 -15.65
CA ASP A 33 -6.46 0.21 -16.20
C ASP A 33 -7.45 -0.42 -15.21
N THR A 34 -6.94 -1.22 -14.25
CA THR A 34 -7.75 -1.91 -13.23
C THR A 34 -7.12 -1.82 -11.83
N ALA A 35 -7.93 -2.07 -10.80
CA ALA A 35 -7.45 -2.15 -9.42
C ALA A 35 -6.42 -3.27 -9.22
N ASP A 36 -6.65 -4.43 -9.85
CA ASP A 36 -5.75 -5.58 -9.74
C ASP A 36 -4.39 -5.29 -10.37
N GLU A 37 -4.37 -4.64 -11.53
CA GLU A 37 -3.13 -4.19 -12.18
C GLU A 37 -2.42 -3.10 -11.35
N ALA A 38 -3.15 -2.13 -10.78
CA ALA A 38 -2.57 -1.14 -9.87
C ALA A 38 -1.92 -1.82 -8.65
N TRP A 39 -2.59 -2.83 -8.08
CA TRP A 39 -2.04 -3.62 -6.98
C TRP A 39 -0.80 -4.39 -7.40
N GLU A 40 -0.82 -5.08 -8.55
CA GLU A 40 0.31 -5.84 -9.06
C GLU A 40 1.53 -4.93 -9.33
N LYS A 41 1.33 -3.80 -10.01
CA LYS A 41 2.37 -2.78 -10.22
C LYS A 41 2.93 -2.29 -8.89
N TRP A 42 2.07 -2.00 -7.93
CA TRP A 42 2.49 -1.55 -6.61
C TRP A 42 3.27 -2.60 -5.81
N VAL A 43 2.91 -3.87 -5.93
CA VAL A 43 3.58 -5.01 -5.25
C VAL A 43 4.85 -5.46 -5.98
N THR A 44 5.10 -5.01 -7.20
CA THR A 44 6.31 -5.36 -7.98
C THR A 44 7.31 -4.21 -8.14
N ASP A 45 6.94 -2.98 -7.77
CA ASP A 45 7.81 -1.80 -7.76
C ASP A 45 9.17 -2.06 -7.05
N PRO A 46 10.32 -1.78 -7.68
CA PRO A 46 11.65 -2.07 -7.12
C PRO A 46 12.06 -1.14 -5.97
N TYR A 47 11.36 -0.03 -5.73
CA TYR A 47 11.65 0.96 -4.69
C TYR A 47 10.78 0.84 -3.44
N ALA A 48 9.83 -0.10 -3.40
CA ALA A 48 9.09 -0.39 -2.18
C ALA A 48 10.02 -1.03 -1.13
N ALA A 49 9.91 -0.63 0.14
CA ALA A 49 10.64 -1.30 1.21
C ALA A 49 10.17 -2.77 1.35
N PRO A 50 10.81 -3.62 2.19
CA PRO A 50 10.46 -5.03 2.33
C PRO A 50 8.96 -5.20 2.55
N ARG A 51 8.27 -5.72 1.52
CA ARG A 51 6.81 -5.67 1.42
C ARG A 51 6.07 -6.45 2.52
N ASP A 52 6.78 -7.33 3.22
CA ASP A 52 6.31 -8.02 4.44
C ASP A 52 5.93 -7.05 5.56
N TRP A 53 6.42 -5.81 5.51
CA TRP A 53 6.08 -4.78 6.48
C TRP A 53 4.79 -4.05 6.10
N TYR A 54 4.27 -4.23 4.89
CA TYR A 54 3.14 -3.44 4.42
C TYR A 54 1.83 -4.21 4.56
N ARG A 55 0.86 -3.62 5.25
CA ARG A 55 -0.51 -4.15 5.31
C ARG A 55 -1.42 -3.32 4.41
N LYS A 56 -1.93 -3.93 3.32
CA LYS A 56 -2.95 -3.33 2.46
C LYS A 56 -4.22 -3.08 3.26
N GLU A 57 -4.76 -1.88 3.21
CA GLU A 57 -6.08 -1.59 3.77
C GLU A 57 -7.14 -1.48 2.67
N GLU A 58 -6.91 -0.63 1.66
CA GLU A 58 -7.92 -0.32 0.65
C GLU A 58 -7.28 0.02 -0.71
N ILE A 59 -8.03 -0.19 -1.80
CA ILE A 59 -7.71 0.30 -3.15
C ILE A 59 -8.98 0.86 -3.80
N PHE A 60 -8.89 2.05 -4.39
CA PHE A 60 -10.03 2.73 -5.01
C PHE A 60 -9.55 3.67 -6.12
N ALA A 61 -10.45 4.00 -7.05
CA ALA A 61 -10.17 4.99 -8.10
C ALA A 61 -9.93 6.37 -7.48
N ALA A 62 -8.92 7.10 -7.98
CA ALA A 62 -8.54 8.42 -7.50
C ALA A 62 -9.60 9.50 -7.78
#